data_AF-B5TL76-F1
#
_entry.id   AF-B5TL76-F1
#
_cell.length_a   1.000
_cell.length_b   1.000
_cell.length_c   1.000
_cell.angle_alpha   90.00
_cell.angle_beta   90.00
_cell.angle_gamma   90.00
#
_symmetry.space_group_name_H-M   'P 1'
#
loop_
_entity.id
_entity.type
_entity.pdbx_description
1 polymer ?
#
loop_
_entity_poly.entity_id
_entity_poly.type
_entity_poly.pdbx_seq_one_letter_code
_entity_poly.pdbx_strand_id
1 'polypeptide(L)'
;HPAAHGVLRLILEMDGETIMRADPHVGLLHRGTEKLAESKPFNQSIGYMDRLDYVSMMCNEHAYVRAIETLMGIEAPERAQYIRTMYDEITRILNHLMWLGSNALDLGAMAVMLYAFREREELMDCYEAVSGARMHAAYYRPGGVYRD
;
A
#
# COMPACT_ATOMS: atom_id res chain seq x y z
N HIS A 1 10.83 -16.69 -7.41
CA HIS A 1 10.23 -17.86 -6.75
C HIS A 1 8.85 -17.46 -6.24
N PRO A 2 7.80 -18.28 -6.36
CA PRO A 2 6.41 -17.91 -6.02
C PRO A 2 6.25 -17.37 -4.59
N ALA A 3 6.87 -18.02 -3.60
CA ALA A 3 6.80 -17.62 -2.18
C ALA A 3 7.51 -16.29 -1.82
N ALA A 4 8.18 -15.64 -2.78
CA ALA A 4 8.90 -14.38 -2.51
C ALA A 4 7.99 -13.14 -2.56
N HIS A 5 6.76 -13.26 -3.08
CA HIS A 5 5.75 -12.18 -3.20
C HIS A 5 6.34 -10.83 -3.60
N GLY A 6 6.99 -10.79 -4.76
CA GLY A 6 7.74 -9.63 -5.23
C GLY A 6 9.14 -10.05 -5.66
N VAL A 7 10.15 -9.26 -5.27
CA VAL A 7 11.54 -9.49 -5.64
C VAL A 7 12.40 -9.54 -4.39
N LEU A 8 12.67 -10.76 -3.93
CA LEU A 8 13.56 -11.03 -2.81
C LEU A 8 14.57 -12.12 -3.24
N ARG A 9 15.85 -11.85 -3.00
CA ARG A 9 16.90 -12.86 -3.09
C ARG A 9 17.31 -13.23 -1.67
N LEU A 10 17.15 -14.49 -1.31
CA LEU A 10 17.48 -15.00 0.02
C LEU A 10 18.60 -16.03 -0.13
N ILE A 11 19.77 -15.75 0.43
CA ILE A 11 20.87 -16.70 0.51
C ILE A 11 20.79 -17.39 1.86
N LEU A 12 20.62 -18.70 1.86
CA LEU A 12 20.50 -19.51 3.06
C LEU A 12 21.72 -20.43 3.20
N GLU A 13 22.34 -20.43 4.37
CA GLU A 13 23.31 -21.45 4.78
C GLU A 13 22.56 -22.45 5.67
N MET A 14 22.59 -23.73 5.29
CA MET A 14 21.78 -24.77 5.90
C MET A 14 22.65 -25.94 6.38
N ASP A 15 22.29 -26.51 7.52
CA ASP A 15 22.77 -27.80 8.00
C ASP A 15 21.59 -28.79 8.02
N GLY A 16 21.56 -29.67 7.03
CA GLY A 16 20.38 -30.49 6.72
C GLY A 16 19.15 -29.62 6.42
N GLU A 17 18.11 -29.74 7.24
CA GLU A 17 16.87 -28.96 7.14
C GLU A 17 16.89 -27.68 8.01
N THR A 18 17.94 -27.50 8.83
CA THR A 18 18.04 -26.36 9.75
C THR A 18 18.72 -25.18 9.07
N ILE A 19 18.09 -24.01 9.09
CA ILE A 19 18.71 -22.77 8.63
C ILE A 19 19.69 -22.29 9.70
N MET A 20 20.98 -22.24 9.34
CA MET A 20 22.04 -21.75 10.22
C MET A 20 22.27 -20.24 10.06
N ARG A 21 22.11 -19.74 8.84
CA ARG A 21 22.21 -18.31 8.52
C ARG A 21 21.33 -17.95 7.34
N ALA A 22 20.74 -16.77 7.39
CA ALA A 22 20.01 -16.16 6.28
C ALA A 22 20.60 -14.79 5.95
N ASP A 23 20.87 -14.54 4.68
CA ASP A 23 21.32 -13.25 4.14
C ASP A 23 20.30 -12.75 3.09
N PRO A 24 19.33 -11.90 3.49
CA PRO A 24 18.33 -11.34 2.60
C PRO A 24 18.90 -10.17 1.81
N HIS A 25 19.02 -10.35 0.50
CA HIS A 25 19.46 -9.33 -0.44
C HIS A 25 18.24 -8.56 -0.96
N VAL A 26 18.07 -7.34 -0.45
CA VAL A 26 17.01 -6.40 -0.85
C VAL A 26 17.53 -5.34 -1.82
N GLY A 27 16.64 -4.49 -2.34
CA GLY A 27 17.02 -3.38 -3.24
C GLY A 27 16.85 -3.68 -4.73
N LEU A 28 16.45 -4.90 -5.10
CA LEU A 28 16.14 -5.28 -6.48
C LEU A 28 14.94 -4.51 -7.06
N LEU A 29 14.08 -3.95 -6.19
CA LEU A 29 12.99 -3.05 -6.54
C LEU A 29 13.24 -1.60 -6.07
N HIS A 30 14.47 -1.24 -5.71
CA HIS A 30 14.81 0.13 -5.35
C HIS A 30 14.74 1.02 -6.60
N ARG A 31 13.97 2.11 -6.52
CA ARG A 31 13.72 3.03 -7.64
C ARG A 31 14.20 4.47 -7.37
N GLY A 32 14.89 4.71 -6.26
CA GLY A 32 15.31 6.06 -5.87
C GLY A 32 14.14 7.02 -5.65
N THR A 33 13.00 6.52 -5.14
CA THR A 33 11.77 7.33 -4.97
C THR A 33 12.00 8.57 -4.12
N GLU A 34 12.79 8.45 -3.05
CA GLU A 34 13.18 9.58 -2.19
C GLU A 34 13.92 10.67 -3.00
N LYS A 35 14.85 10.27 -3.87
CA LYS A 35 15.62 11.20 -4.70
C LYS A 35 14.74 11.90 -5.74
N LEU A 36 13.79 11.18 -6.30
CA LEU A 36 12.81 11.77 -7.23
C LEU A 36 11.89 12.76 -6.51
N ALA A 37 11.50 12.48 -5.27
CA ALA A 37 10.64 13.35 -4.47
C ALA A 37 11.32 14.70 -4.14
N GLU A 38 12.64 14.75 -3.97
CA GLU A 38 13.40 16.00 -3.71
C GLU A 38 13.26 17.03 -4.83
N SER A 39 13.20 16.56 -6.09
CA SER A 39 13.18 17.43 -7.27
C SER A 39 11.78 17.91 -7.67
N LYS A 40 10.73 17.36 -7.05
CA LYS A 40 9.35 17.56 -7.47
C LYS A 40 8.55 18.34 -6.43
N PRO A 41 7.60 19.17 -6.86
CA PRO A 41 6.66 19.81 -5.94
C PRO A 41 5.92 18.77 -5.10
N PHE A 42 5.67 19.07 -3.81
CA PHE A 42 5.02 18.14 -2.86
C PHE A 42 3.73 17.50 -3.41
N ASN A 43 2.86 18.29 -4.06
CA ASN A 43 1.61 17.77 -4.64
C ASN A 43 1.80 16.76 -5.79
N GLN A 44 2.92 16.84 -6.52
CA GLN A 44 3.26 15.88 -7.57
C GLN A 44 3.88 14.60 -7.00
N SER A 45 4.41 14.67 -5.77
CA SER A 45 5.06 13.55 -5.10
C SER A 45 4.07 12.57 -4.44
N ILE A 46 2.81 12.97 -4.25
CA ILE A 46 1.75 12.13 -3.65
C ILE A 46 1.61 10.80 -4.38
N GLY A 47 1.58 10.82 -5.72
CA GLY A 47 1.45 9.59 -6.50
C GLY A 47 2.65 8.62 -6.39
N TYR A 48 3.80 9.06 -5.85
CA TYR A 48 4.88 8.12 -5.53
C TYR A 48 4.61 7.35 -4.24
N MET A 49 3.91 7.96 -3.28
CA MET A 49 3.62 7.37 -1.97
C MET A 49 2.65 6.19 -2.11
N ASP A 50 1.65 6.35 -2.98
CA ASP A 50 0.73 5.29 -3.44
C ASP A 50 1.40 4.02 -3.98
N ARG A 51 2.69 4.12 -4.35
CA ARG A 51 3.46 3.06 -5.02
C ARG A 51 4.55 2.47 -4.14
N LEU A 52 4.67 2.92 -2.88
CA LEU A 52 5.63 2.37 -1.91
C LEU A 52 5.09 1.05 -1.36
N ASP A 53 4.00 1.09 -0.59
CA ASP A 53 3.16 -0.08 -0.32
C ASP A 53 1.97 -0.04 -1.29
N TYR A 54 2.05 -0.87 -2.33
CA TYR A 54 1.06 -0.93 -3.41
C TYR A 54 -0.23 -1.68 -3.01
N VAL A 55 -0.33 -2.16 -1.76
CA VAL A 55 -1.54 -2.80 -1.22
C VAL A 55 -2.31 -1.85 -0.32
N SER A 56 -1.62 -0.91 0.34
CA SER A 56 -2.23 0.12 1.21
C SER A 56 -2.07 1.54 0.68
N MET A 57 -2.56 1.77 -0.54
CA MET A 57 -2.37 3.00 -1.31
C MET A 57 -2.82 4.26 -0.53
N MET A 58 -4.10 4.35 -0.17
CA MET A 58 -4.65 5.55 0.48
C MET A 58 -4.02 5.84 1.85
N CYS A 59 -3.65 4.81 2.62
CA CYS A 59 -2.94 5.00 3.90
C CYS A 59 -1.57 5.67 3.69
N ASN A 60 -0.84 5.31 2.62
CA ASN A 60 0.44 5.95 2.30
C ASN A 60 0.25 7.41 1.89
N GLU A 61 -0.77 7.70 1.08
CA GLU A 61 -1.11 9.09 0.75
C GLU A 61 -1.47 9.86 2.01
N HIS A 62 -2.24 9.25 2.91
CA HIS A 62 -2.71 9.89 4.11
C HIS A 62 -1.56 10.27 5.02
N ALA A 63 -0.61 9.37 5.24
CA ALA A 63 0.59 9.65 6.03
C ALA A 63 1.38 10.84 5.45
N TYR A 64 1.56 10.87 4.13
CA TYR A 64 2.28 11.95 3.44
C TYR A 64 1.54 13.29 3.50
N VAL A 65 0.24 13.26 3.25
CA VAL A 65 -0.63 14.45 3.30
C VAL A 65 -0.71 15.00 4.72
N ARG A 66 -0.85 14.16 5.74
CA ARG A 66 -0.86 14.59 7.16
C ARG A 66 0.47 15.20 7.58
N ALA A 67 1.60 14.69 7.08
CA ALA A 67 2.89 15.31 7.31
C ALA A 67 2.94 16.74 6.74
N ILE A 68 2.44 16.95 5.51
CA ILE A 68 2.36 18.28 4.89
C ILE A 68 1.41 19.20 5.69
N GLU A 69 0.22 18.71 6.06
CA GLU A 69 -0.78 19.48 6.82
C GLU A 69 -0.22 19.93 8.17
N THR A 70 0.48 19.03 8.87
CA THR A 70 1.13 19.32 10.16
C THR A 70 2.23 20.38 10.02
N LEU A 71 3.05 20.29 8.97
CA LEU A 71 4.10 21.28 8.70
C LEU A 71 3.53 22.66 8.35
N MET A 72 2.36 22.71 7.71
CA MET A 72 1.68 23.95 7.35
C MET A 72 0.76 24.49 8.46
N GLY A 73 0.51 23.73 9.52
CA GLY A 73 -0.41 24.09 10.59
C GLY A 73 -1.87 24.20 10.12
N ILE A 74 -2.27 23.41 9.12
CA ILE A 74 -3.64 23.40 8.58
C ILE A 74 -4.40 22.16 9.05
N GLU A 75 -5.70 22.32 9.24
CA GLU A 75 -6.60 21.22 9.56
C GLU A 75 -7.61 21.02 8.43
N ALA A 76 -7.78 19.77 7.99
CA ALA A 76 -8.78 19.43 6.98
C ALA A 76 -10.20 19.53 7.56
N PRO A 77 -11.22 19.90 6.75
CA PRO A 77 -12.61 19.97 7.20
C PRO A 77 -13.09 18.65 7.82
N GLU A 78 -13.97 18.72 8.81
CA GLU A 78 -14.48 17.55 9.55
C GLU A 78 -14.99 16.42 8.63
N ARG A 79 -15.78 16.77 7.59
CA ARG A 79 -16.25 15.79 6.59
C ARG A 79 -15.09 15.06 5.89
N ALA A 80 -14.02 15.77 5.54
CA ALA A 80 -12.85 15.16 4.90
C ALA A 80 -12.11 14.21 5.85
N GLN A 81 -12.09 14.50 7.16
CA GLN A 81 -11.49 13.61 8.16
C GLN A 81 -12.26 12.29 8.28
N TYR A 82 -13.60 12.34 8.28
CA TYR A 82 -14.45 11.14 8.27
C TYR A 82 -14.28 10.31 7.01
N ILE A 83 -14.26 10.96 5.82
CA ILE A 83 -14.02 10.27 4.55
C ILE A 83 -12.66 9.58 4.57
N ARG A 84 -11.60 10.26 5.02
CA ARG A 84 -10.27 9.68 5.15
C ARG A 84 -10.26 8.46 6.06
N THR A 85 -10.82 8.59 7.26
CA THR A 85 -10.89 7.47 8.22
C THR A 85 -11.64 6.25 7.65
N MET A 86 -12.77 6.48 6.98
CA MET A 86 -13.56 5.42 6.36
C MET A 86 -12.75 4.68 5.28
N TYR A 87 -12.09 5.42 4.38
CA TYR A 87 -11.28 4.82 3.32
C TYR A 87 -9.99 4.21 3.85
N ASP A 88 -9.37 4.73 4.90
CA ASP A 88 -8.23 4.10 5.58
C ASP A 88 -8.61 2.71 6.11
N GLU A 89 -9.81 2.58 6.70
CA GLU A 89 -10.28 1.28 7.19
C GLU A 89 -10.64 0.31 6.06
N ILE A 90 -11.21 0.80 4.95
CA ILE A 90 -11.37 -0.02 3.73
C ILE A 90 -10.00 -0.52 3.23
N THR A 91 -9.00 0.38 3.22
CA THR A 91 -7.62 0.06 2.83
C THR A 91 -6.99 -0.99 3.76
N ARG A 92 -7.25 -0.88 5.06
CA ARG A 92 -6.80 -1.85 6.06
C ARG A 92 -7.38 -3.23 5.80
N ILE A 93 -8.68 -3.32 5.50
CA ILE A 93 -9.35 -4.58 5.14
C ILE A 93 -8.75 -5.14 3.85
N LEU A 94 -8.58 -4.32 2.80
CA LEU A 94 -7.94 -4.71 1.55
C LEU A 94 -6.54 -5.31 1.75
N ASN A 95 -5.76 -4.71 2.66
CA ASN A 95 -4.42 -5.19 3.00
C ASN A 95 -4.46 -6.53 3.75
N HIS A 96 -5.32 -6.65 4.78
CA HIS A 96 -5.48 -7.90 5.50
C HIS A 96 -5.99 -9.06 4.63
N LEU A 97 -6.90 -8.78 3.68
CA LEU A 97 -7.36 -9.78 2.72
C LEU A 97 -6.22 -10.23 1.79
N MET A 98 -5.37 -9.31 1.34
CA MET A 98 -4.18 -9.66 0.55
C MET A 98 -3.22 -10.53 1.35
N TRP A 99 -2.89 -10.12 2.57
CA TRP A 99 -2.01 -10.86 3.46
C TRP A 99 -2.54 -12.26 3.78
N LEU A 100 -3.83 -12.38 4.11
CA LEU A 100 -4.46 -13.67 4.40
C LEU A 100 -4.46 -14.57 3.15
N GLY A 101 -4.82 -14.02 2.00
CA GLY A 101 -4.87 -14.76 0.74
C GLY A 101 -3.50 -15.25 0.27
N SER A 102 -2.48 -14.39 0.32
CA SER A 102 -1.12 -14.75 -0.10
C SER A 102 -0.46 -15.74 0.87
N ASN A 103 -0.61 -15.53 2.18
CA ASN A 103 -0.06 -16.44 3.17
C ASN A 103 -0.74 -17.82 3.11
N ALA A 104 -2.05 -17.87 2.94
CA ALA A 104 -2.76 -19.13 2.74
C ALA A 104 -2.28 -19.85 1.47
N LEU A 105 -2.03 -19.13 0.37
CA LEU A 105 -1.48 -19.71 -0.85
C LEU A 105 -0.10 -20.32 -0.62
N ASP A 106 0.79 -19.65 0.10
CA ASP A 106 2.14 -20.16 0.41
C ASP A 106 2.11 -21.46 1.22
N LEU A 107 1.10 -21.61 2.07
CA LEU A 107 0.84 -22.83 2.84
C LEU A 107 0.08 -23.90 2.03
N GLY A 108 -0.33 -23.60 0.79
CA GLY A 108 -1.01 -24.51 -0.13
C GLY A 108 -2.55 -24.40 -0.17
N ALA A 109 -3.16 -23.49 0.59
CA ALA A 109 -4.61 -23.31 0.67
C ALA A 109 -5.14 -22.35 -0.41
N MET A 110 -5.19 -22.82 -1.66
CA MET A 110 -5.58 -22.02 -2.84
C MET A 110 -6.99 -21.41 -2.75
N ALA A 111 -7.96 -22.09 -2.14
CA ALA A 111 -9.35 -21.62 -2.06
C ALA A 111 -9.49 -20.30 -1.28
N VAL A 112 -8.70 -20.12 -0.21
CA VAL A 112 -8.74 -18.92 0.63
C VAL A 112 -8.32 -17.69 -0.17
N MET A 113 -7.31 -17.82 -1.04
CA MET A 113 -6.89 -16.72 -1.91
C MET A 113 -8.03 -16.28 -2.84
N LEU A 114 -8.74 -17.22 -3.46
CA LEU A 114 -9.84 -16.89 -4.38
C LEU A 114 -10.98 -16.14 -3.68
N TYR A 115 -11.35 -16.57 -2.47
CA TYR A 115 -12.36 -15.87 -1.69
C TYR A 115 -11.89 -14.49 -1.24
N ALA A 116 -10.66 -14.38 -0.73
CA ALA A 116 -10.09 -13.10 -0.33
C ALA A 116 -10.06 -12.10 -1.51
N PHE A 117 -9.67 -12.56 -2.71
CA PHE A 117 -9.66 -11.70 -3.90
C PHE A 117 -11.05 -11.30 -4.37
N ARG A 118 -12.06 -12.17 -4.24
CA ARG A 118 -13.46 -11.80 -4.53
C ARG A 118 -13.91 -10.61 -3.66
N GLU A 119 -13.71 -10.70 -2.34
CA GLU A 119 -14.07 -9.61 -1.43
C GLU A 119 -13.23 -8.35 -1.69
N ARG A 120 -11.96 -8.51 -2.10
CA ARG A 120 -11.13 -7.36 -2.49
C ARG A 120 -11.67 -6.65 -3.72
N GLU A 121 -12.22 -7.36 -4.71
CA GLU A 121 -12.75 -6.69 -5.89
C GLU A 121 -13.94 -5.79 -5.59
N GLU A 122 -14.83 -6.19 -4.67
CA GLU A 122 -15.94 -5.33 -4.24
C GLU A 122 -15.45 -4.02 -3.60
N LEU A 123 -14.37 -4.10 -2.80
CA LEU A 123 -13.75 -2.91 -2.19
C LEU A 123 -12.97 -2.07 -3.23
N MET A 124 -12.41 -2.69 -4.26
CA MET A 124 -11.75 -1.97 -5.38
C MET A 124 -12.76 -1.20 -6.22
N ASP A 125 -14.01 -1.68 -6.33
CA ASP A 125 -15.08 -0.93 -6.98
C ASP A 125 -15.43 0.36 -6.19
N CYS A 126 -15.34 0.32 -4.84
CA CYS A 126 -15.47 1.54 -4.02
C CYS A 126 -14.34 2.56 -4.27
N TYR A 127 -13.13 2.08 -4.56
CA TYR A 127 -11.99 2.93 -4.94
C TYR A 127 -12.20 3.56 -6.31
N GLU A 128 -12.67 2.77 -7.27
CA GLU A 128 -12.97 3.22 -8.63
C GLU A 128 -14.07 4.29 -8.61
N ALA A 129 -15.13 4.10 -7.81
CA ALA A 129 -16.22 5.04 -7.68
C ALA A 129 -15.77 6.44 -7.22
N VAL A 130 -14.75 6.52 -6.34
CA VAL A 130 -14.32 7.80 -5.75
C VAL A 130 -13.18 8.47 -6.52
N SER A 131 -12.27 7.67 -7.08
CA SER A 131 -11.02 8.17 -7.67
C SER A 131 -10.96 8.01 -9.19
N GLY A 132 -11.82 7.17 -9.77
CA GLY A 132 -11.73 6.73 -11.17
C GLY A 132 -10.61 5.72 -11.44
N ALA A 133 -9.88 5.29 -10.40
CA ALA A 133 -8.83 4.28 -10.49
C ALA A 133 -9.06 3.17 -9.46
N ARG A 134 -8.73 1.93 -9.82
CA ARG A 134 -8.90 0.78 -8.90
C ARG A 134 -7.83 0.72 -7.82
N MET A 135 -6.56 1.02 -8.14
CA MET A 135 -5.46 0.95 -7.16
C MET A 135 -4.85 2.31 -6.83
N HIS A 136 -4.16 2.94 -7.77
CA HIS A 136 -3.48 4.22 -7.52
C HIS A 136 -4.46 5.38 -7.63
N ALA A 137 -5.09 5.72 -6.51
CA ALA A 137 -6.23 6.61 -6.42
C ALA A 137 -5.83 8.10 -6.47
N ALA A 138 -4.67 8.49 -5.95
CA ALA A 138 -4.26 9.90 -5.89
C ALA A 138 -5.34 10.83 -5.29
N TYR A 139 -6.10 10.31 -4.32
CA TYR A 139 -7.39 10.85 -3.87
C TYR A 139 -7.21 11.82 -2.69
N TYR A 140 -6.30 11.51 -1.77
CA TYR A 140 -6.02 12.41 -0.66
C TYR A 140 -5.09 13.54 -1.12
N ARG A 141 -5.44 14.77 -0.73
CA ARG A 141 -4.67 15.98 -1.06
C ARG A 141 -4.50 16.83 0.19
N PRO A 142 -3.40 17.60 0.31
CA PRO A 142 -3.24 18.57 1.39
C PRO A 142 -4.47 19.47 1.49
N GLY A 143 -5.12 19.48 2.66
CA GLY A 143 -6.34 20.24 2.93
C GLY A 143 -7.64 19.43 2.84
N GLY A 144 -7.61 18.15 2.46
CA GLY A 144 -8.79 17.27 2.49
C GLY A 144 -8.77 16.15 1.45
N VAL A 145 -9.86 16.04 0.68
CA VAL A 145 -10.02 15.05 -0.38
C VAL A 145 -10.18 15.77 -1.73
N TYR A 146 -9.77 15.13 -2.82
CA TYR A 146 -9.76 15.76 -4.14
C TYR A 146 -11.16 16.06 -4.70
N ARG A 147 -12.11 15.13 -4.51
CA ARG A 147 -13.50 15.25 -4.94
C ARG A 147 -14.44 14.59 -3.93
N ASP A 148 -15.59 15.21 -3.71
CA ASP A 148 -16.74 14.71 -2.96
C ASP A 148 -17.89 14.46 -3.95
#